data_AF-A0A7L5TA13-F1
#
_entry.id   AF-A0A7L5TA13-F1
#
_cell.length_a   1.000
_cell.length_b   1.000
_cell.length_c   1.000
_cell.angle_alpha   90.00
_cell.angle_beta   90.00
_cell.angle_gamma   90.00
#
_symmetry.space_group_name_H-M   'P 1'
#
loop_
_entity.id
_entity.type
_entity.pdbx_description
1 polymer ?
#
loop_
_entity_poly.entity_id
_entity_poly.type
_entity_poly.pdbx_seq_one_letter_code
_entity_poly.pdbx_strand_id
1 'polypeptide(L)'
;MDLGGKAGCFRFLIRDRDSKFTAAFDAVFAGNGTAVIPTPPQSPRSNAFAERWIRTARAECTDRLLITGERHLRTVLTTYAEHYNAGRAHRSLDLRAPDDDPHIIPLPAAAVRRRQVLGGLLNEYHPAPLRLPHHRQRTPSSAT
;
A
#
# COMPACT_ATOMS: atom_id res chain seq x y z
N MET A 1 -0.29 -4.21 -11.32
CA MET A 1 -1.23 -3.08 -11.16
C MET A 1 -1.80 -2.75 -12.53
N ASP A 2 -3.04 -3.15 -12.80
CA ASP A 2 -3.76 -2.73 -14.01
C ASP A 2 -4.34 -1.34 -13.79
N LEU A 3 -3.82 -0.35 -14.51
CA LEU A 3 -4.26 1.04 -14.43
C LEU A 3 -5.39 1.33 -15.43
N GLY A 4 -5.56 0.49 -16.47
CA GLY A 4 -6.59 0.67 -17.49
C GLY A 4 -7.99 0.52 -16.90
N GLY A 5 -8.20 -0.53 -16.09
CA GLY A 5 -9.46 -0.74 -15.37
C GLY A 5 -9.74 0.27 -14.25
N LYS A 6 -8.70 0.89 -13.66
CA LYS A 6 -8.84 1.87 -12.57
C LYS A 6 -8.96 3.31 -13.03
N ALA A 7 -8.60 3.63 -14.27
CA ALA A 7 -8.63 5.00 -14.78
C ALA A 7 -10.04 5.61 -14.71
N GLY A 8 -11.10 4.83 -14.99
CA GLY A 8 -12.48 5.29 -14.85
C GLY A 8 -12.92 5.66 -13.43
N CYS A 9 -12.11 5.34 -12.41
CA CYS A 9 -12.40 5.68 -11.00
C CYS A 9 -11.84 7.06 -10.60
N PHE A 10 -10.98 7.68 -11.43
CA PHE A 10 -10.30 8.91 -11.09
C PHE A 10 -10.79 10.08 -11.93
N ARG A 11 -11.11 11.20 -11.26
CA ARG A 11 -11.54 12.44 -11.93
C ARG A 11 -10.38 13.24 -12.52
N PHE A 12 -9.22 13.20 -11.88
CA PHE A 12 -8.04 13.96 -12.28
C PHE A 12 -6.78 13.08 -12.23
N LEU A 13 -5.91 13.26 -13.21
CA LEU A 13 -4.54 12.75 -13.21
C LEU A 13 -3.58 13.93 -13.14
N ILE A 14 -2.84 14.06 -12.04
CA ILE A 14 -1.75 15.04 -11.92
C ILE A 14 -0.44 14.34 -12.28
N ARG A 15 0.30 14.89 -13.24
CA ARG A 15 1.61 14.38 -13.67
C ARG A 15 2.60 15.51 -13.92
N ASP A 16 3.89 15.22 -13.89
CA ASP A 16 4.89 16.19 -14.33
C ASP A 16 4.94 16.31 -15.87
N ARG A 17 5.85 17.13 -16.39
CA ARG A 17 6.04 17.36 -17.84
C ARG A 17 7.19 16.54 -18.45
N ASP A 18 7.58 15.41 -17.85
CA ASP A 18 8.57 14.52 -18.47
C ASP A 18 8.10 14.10 -19.88
N SER A 19 9.03 14.09 -20.85
CA SER A 19 8.74 13.80 -22.25
C SER A 19 8.23 12.37 -22.50
N LYS A 20 8.39 11.47 -21.52
CA LYS A 20 7.78 10.13 -21.53
C LYS A 20 6.25 10.18 -21.52
N PHE A 21 5.65 11.23 -20.97
CA PHE A 21 4.20 11.42 -20.96
C PHE A 21 3.74 12.03 -22.29
N THR A 22 3.47 11.17 -23.25
CA THR A 22 3.06 11.55 -24.61
C THR A 22 1.58 11.91 -24.68
N ALA A 23 1.16 12.55 -25.78
CA ALA A 23 -0.25 12.79 -26.04
C ALA A 23 -1.08 11.49 -26.09
N ALA A 24 -0.49 10.39 -26.57
CA ALA A 24 -1.15 9.08 -26.56
C ALA A 24 -1.39 8.57 -25.14
N PHE A 25 -0.46 8.81 -24.22
CA PHE A 25 -0.65 8.49 -22.80
C PHE A 25 -1.82 9.27 -22.21
N ASP A 26 -1.85 10.59 -22.42
CA ASP A 26 -2.94 11.44 -21.91
C ASP A 26 -4.31 11.04 -22.50
N ALA A 27 -4.34 10.61 -23.77
CA ALA A 27 -5.56 10.17 -24.45
C ALA A 27 -6.20 8.92 -23.80
N VAL A 28 -5.42 8.00 -23.24
CA VAL A 28 -5.96 6.82 -22.53
C VAL A 28 -6.77 7.25 -21.30
N PHE A 29 -6.30 8.25 -20.55
CA PHE A 29 -6.99 8.75 -19.37
C PHE A 29 -8.19 9.62 -19.74
N ALA A 30 -8.03 10.50 -20.74
CA ALA A 30 -9.13 11.30 -21.25
C ALA A 30 -10.29 10.44 -21.80
N GLY A 31 -9.97 9.35 -22.50
CA GLY A 31 -10.96 8.39 -23.00
C GLY A 31 -11.78 7.70 -21.90
N ASN A 32 -11.25 7.64 -20.67
CA ASN A 32 -11.92 7.12 -19.49
C ASN A 32 -12.57 8.21 -18.62
N GLY A 33 -12.64 9.46 -19.10
CA GLY A 33 -13.24 10.58 -18.39
C GLY A 33 -12.34 11.25 -17.33
N THR A 34 -11.06 10.88 -17.27
CA THR A 34 -10.09 11.48 -16.34
C THR A 34 -9.45 12.71 -16.98
N ALA A 35 -9.54 13.86 -16.32
CA ALA A 35 -8.86 15.09 -16.78
C ALA A 35 -7.38 15.07 -16.40
N VAL A 36 -6.50 15.17 -17.39
CA VAL A 36 -5.05 15.21 -17.19
C VAL A 36 -4.58 16.65 -16.93
N ILE A 37 -3.89 16.86 -15.81
CA ILE A 37 -3.39 18.15 -15.35
C ILE A 37 -1.87 18.06 -15.19
N PRO A 38 -1.08 18.56 -16.16
CA PRO A 38 0.35 18.70 -15.99
C PRO A 38 0.69 19.71 -14.89
N THR A 39 1.65 19.39 -14.01
CA THR A 39 2.13 20.32 -12.97
C THR A 39 2.61 21.64 -13.56
N PRO A 40 2.54 22.80 -12.88
CA PRO A 40 3.06 24.07 -13.40
C PRO A 40 4.57 24.02 -13.74
N PRO A 41 5.05 24.80 -14.73
CA PRO A 41 6.48 24.81 -15.07
C PRO A 41 7.29 25.21 -13.86
N GLN A 42 8.45 24.56 -13.64
CA GLN A 42 9.37 24.90 -12.55
C GLN A 42 8.71 24.90 -11.15
N SER A 43 7.73 24.00 -10.93
CA SER A 43 7.07 23.83 -9.63
C SER A 43 7.34 22.44 -9.03
N PRO A 44 8.52 22.20 -8.43
CA PRO A 44 8.90 20.90 -7.86
C PRO A 44 7.89 20.38 -6.83
N ARG A 45 7.25 21.28 -6.07
CA ARG A 45 6.29 20.90 -5.03
C ARG A 45 4.99 20.29 -5.60
N SER A 46 4.67 20.56 -6.86
CA SER A 46 3.45 20.05 -7.48
C SER A 46 3.48 18.55 -7.75
N ASN A 47 4.66 17.92 -7.73
CA ASN A 47 4.84 16.47 -7.84
C ASN A 47 5.34 15.83 -6.53
N ALA A 48 5.32 16.58 -5.42
CA ALA A 48 5.98 16.18 -4.17
C ALA A 48 5.48 14.85 -3.60
N PHE A 49 4.21 14.51 -3.80
CA PHE A 49 3.65 13.23 -3.33
C PHE A 49 4.26 12.03 -4.06
N ALA A 50 4.32 12.07 -5.40
CA ALA A 50 4.94 11.00 -6.17
C ALA A 50 6.44 10.91 -5.90
N GLU A 51 7.15 12.04 -5.85
CA GLU A 51 8.58 12.08 -5.53
C GLU A 51 8.88 11.53 -4.13
N ARG A 52 8.06 11.91 -3.14
CA ARG A 52 8.17 11.39 -1.78
C ARG A 52 7.93 9.88 -1.75
N TRP A 53 6.90 9.40 -2.44
CA TRP A 53 6.59 7.97 -2.52
C TRP A 53 7.75 7.19 -3.12
N ILE A 54 8.30 7.65 -4.26
CA ILE A 54 9.45 7.02 -4.94
C ILE A 54 10.66 6.97 -3.99
N ARG A 55 10.97 8.09 -3.33
CA ARG A 55 12.08 8.17 -2.38
C ARG A 55 11.91 7.16 -1.25
N THR A 56 10.71 7.05 -0.68
CA THR A 56 10.41 6.07 0.38
C THR A 56 10.55 4.65 -0.12
N ALA A 57 9.99 4.33 -1.30
CA ALA A 57 10.11 3.00 -1.91
C ALA A 57 11.57 2.60 -2.13
N ARG A 58 12.40 3.54 -2.57
CA ARG A 58 13.82 3.29 -2.76
C ARG A 58 14.54 3.02 -1.44
N ALA A 59 14.39 3.93 -0.48
CA ALA A 59 15.09 3.87 0.80
C ALA A 59 14.67 2.65 1.65
N GLU A 60 13.41 2.25 1.60
CA GLU A 60 12.88 1.13 2.39
C GLU A 60 13.10 -0.22 1.70
N CYS A 61 13.08 -0.24 0.36
CA CYS A 61 13.02 -1.49 -0.41
C CYS A 61 14.16 -1.62 -1.43
N THR A 62 14.15 -0.86 -2.53
CA THR A 62 15.00 -1.20 -3.69
C THR A 62 16.47 -0.91 -3.48
N ASP A 63 16.84 0.05 -2.62
CA ASP A 63 18.25 0.32 -2.29
C ASP A 63 18.84 -0.76 -1.35
N ARG A 64 18.01 -1.69 -0.86
CA ARG A 64 18.38 -2.75 0.12
C ARG A 64 18.19 -4.17 -0.41
N LEU A 65 17.74 -4.33 -1.65
CA LEU A 65 17.52 -5.62 -2.30
C LEU A 65 18.34 -5.72 -3.58
N LEU A 66 18.98 -6.87 -3.76
CA LEU A 66 19.56 -7.20 -5.05
C LEU A 66 18.45 -7.60 -6.02
N ILE A 67 18.17 -6.73 -6.98
CA ILE A 67 17.19 -6.98 -8.04
C ILE A 67 17.86 -7.81 -9.14
N THR A 68 17.38 -9.04 -9.31
CA THR A 68 17.97 -10.03 -10.23
C THR A 68 17.40 -9.97 -11.64
N GLY A 69 16.35 -9.18 -11.88
CA GLY A 69 15.76 -8.98 -13.20
C GLY A 69 14.39 -8.31 -13.15
N GLU A 70 13.80 -8.06 -14.31
CA GLU A 70 12.53 -7.30 -14.43
C GLU A 70 11.37 -7.98 -13.70
N ARG A 71 11.18 -9.30 -13.88
CA ARG A 71 10.12 -10.05 -13.19
C ARG A 71 10.24 -9.92 -11.68
N HIS A 72 11.46 -10.04 -11.16
CA HIS A 72 11.74 -9.89 -9.73
C HIS A 72 11.42 -8.45 -9.26
N LEU A 73 11.85 -7.43 -10.01
CA LEU A 73 11.52 -6.03 -9.71
C LEU A 73 10.01 -5.80 -9.65
N ARG A 74 9.26 -6.33 -10.62
CA ARG A 74 7.79 -6.19 -10.65
C ARG A 74 7.13 -6.84 -9.44
N THR A 75 7.58 -8.03 -9.05
CA THR A 75 7.10 -8.69 -7.83
C THR A 75 7.42 -7.84 -6.59
N VAL A 76 8.66 -7.39 -6.46
CA VAL A 76 9.11 -6.55 -5.33
C VAL A 76 8.30 -5.27 -5.21
N LEU A 77 8.13 -4.52 -6.32
CA LEU A 77 7.37 -3.27 -6.32
C LEU A 77 5.88 -3.49 -6.09
N THR A 78 5.31 -4.61 -6.57
CA THR A 78 3.89 -4.95 -6.31
C THR A 78 3.68 -5.23 -4.83
N THR A 79 4.51 -6.09 -4.24
CA THR A 79 4.47 -6.39 -2.80
C THR A 79 4.75 -5.15 -1.95
N TYR A 80 5.68 -4.29 -2.38
CA TYR A 80 5.94 -3.03 -1.68
C TYR A 80 4.74 -2.08 -1.75
N ALA A 81 4.06 -1.96 -2.89
CA ALA A 81 2.87 -1.10 -3.02
C ALA A 81 1.71 -1.60 -2.13
N GLU A 82 1.50 -2.91 -2.06
CA GLU A 82 0.54 -3.53 -1.13
C GLU A 82 0.90 -3.24 0.32
N HIS A 83 2.18 -3.43 0.68
CA HIS A 83 2.67 -3.07 2.01
C HIS A 83 2.46 -1.60 2.32
N TYR A 84 2.79 -0.70 1.39
CA TYR A 84 2.67 0.74 1.59
C TYR A 84 1.22 1.18 1.86
N ASN A 85 0.25 0.60 1.14
CA ASN A 85 -1.15 0.99 1.25
C ASN A 85 -1.89 0.28 2.39
N ALA A 86 -1.57 -0.97 2.71
CA ALA A 86 -2.35 -1.77 3.66
C ALA A 86 -1.61 -2.19 4.94
N GLY A 87 -0.28 -2.06 4.99
CA GLY A 87 0.53 -2.58 6.10
C GLY A 87 1.49 -1.59 6.75
N ARG A 88 1.86 -0.52 6.05
CA ARG A 88 2.82 0.48 6.51
C ARG A 88 2.12 1.52 7.35
N ALA A 89 2.63 1.78 8.56
CA ALA A 89 2.15 2.87 9.38
C ALA A 89 2.59 4.23 8.81
N HIS A 90 1.66 5.17 8.63
CA HIS A 90 1.96 6.52 8.17
C HIS A 90 1.74 7.55 9.28
N ARG A 91 2.79 8.30 9.62
CA ARG A 91 2.71 9.35 10.65
C ARG A 91 1.68 10.44 10.34
N SER A 92 1.46 10.74 9.06
CA SER A 92 0.45 11.71 8.64
C SER A 92 -0.99 11.17 8.71
N LEU A 93 -1.16 9.87 8.97
CA LEU A 93 -2.45 9.20 9.09
C LEU A 93 -2.60 8.56 10.48
N ASP A 94 -2.02 9.17 11.53
CA ASP A 94 -2.08 8.65 12.90
C ASP A 94 -1.62 7.18 13.04
N LEU A 95 -0.54 6.85 12.33
CA LEU A 95 0.06 5.50 12.25
C LEU A 95 -0.81 4.45 11.55
N ARG A 96 -1.88 4.87 10.86
CA ARG A 96 -2.70 4.01 10.00
C ARG A 96 -2.09 3.86 8.61
N ALA A 97 -2.47 2.79 7.93
CA ALA A 97 -2.26 2.58 6.51
C ALA A 97 -3.36 3.27 5.68
N PRO A 98 -3.08 3.70 4.43
CA PRO A 98 -4.08 4.31 3.54
C PRO A 98 -5.36 3.50 3.34
N ASP A 99 -5.25 2.17 3.33
CA ASP A 99 -6.37 1.25 3.12
C ASP A 99 -7.07 0.86 4.44
N ASP A 100 -6.63 1.37 5.60
CA ASP A 100 -7.31 1.13 6.87
C ASP A 100 -8.68 1.82 6.88
N ASP A 101 -9.68 1.17 7.48
CA ASP A 101 -11.00 1.78 7.69
C ASP A 101 -10.86 2.95 8.68
N PRO A 102 -11.13 4.20 8.26
CA PRO A 102 -10.96 5.35 9.13
C PRO A 102 -11.91 5.35 10.34
N HIS A 103 -13.02 4.58 10.27
CA HIS A 103 -14.02 4.49 11.34
C HIS A 103 -13.66 3.47 12.42
N ILE A 104 -12.66 2.62 12.18
CA ILE A 104 -12.18 1.66 13.18
C ILE A 104 -11.12 2.32 14.05
N ILE A 105 -11.39 2.44 15.35
CA ILE A 105 -10.40 2.86 16.33
C ILE A 105 -9.59 1.61 16.73
N PRO A 106 -8.28 1.57 16.47
CA PRO A 106 -7.46 0.44 16.91
C PRO A 106 -7.44 0.42 18.43
N LEU A 107 -8.10 -0.57 19.03
CA LEU A 107 -8.01 -0.86 20.46
C LEU A 107 -6.62 -1.43 20.78
N PRO A 108 -6.11 -1.24 22.01
CA PRO A 108 -4.87 -1.89 22.44
C PRO A 108 -4.94 -3.39 22.20
N ALA A 109 -4.04 -3.90 21.35
CA ALA A 109 -4.01 -5.31 21.01
C ALA A 109 -3.50 -6.12 22.22
N ALA A 110 -4.29 -7.08 22.70
CA ALA A 110 -3.88 -8.00 23.77
C ALA A 110 -2.72 -8.91 23.34
N ALA A 111 -2.62 -9.18 22.05
CA ALA A 111 -1.50 -9.89 21.42
C ALA A 111 -1.24 -9.28 20.03
N VAL A 112 0.03 -9.24 19.62
CA VAL A 112 0.44 -8.72 18.31
C VAL A 112 1.10 -9.82 17.51
N ARG A 113 0.72 -9.97 16.24
CA ARG A 113 1.37 -10.87 15.29
C ARG A 113 2.20 -10.08 14.29
N ARG A 114 3.46 -10.48 14.14
CA ARG A 114 4.35 -9.99 13.10
C ARG A 114 4.15 -10.78 11.80
N ARG A 115 4.01 -10.08 10.68
CA ARG A 115 4.08 -10.62 9.32
C ARG A 115 5.33 -10.07 8.64
N GLN A 116 6.18 -10.97 8.15
CA GLN A 116 7.36 -10.60 7.38
C GLN A 116 6.98 -10.43 5.91
N VAL A 117 7.51 -9.38 5.29
CA VAL A 117 7.27 -9.03 3.88
C VAL A 117 8.63 -8.88 3.20
N LEU A 118 8.74 -9.30 1.93
CA LEU A 118 9.99 -9.32 1.16
C LEU A 118 11.15 -10.01 1.91
N GLY A 119 10.92 -11.24 2.37
CA GLY A 119 11.94 -12.00 3.09
C GLY A 119 12.30 -11.45 4.47
N GLY A 120 11.45 -10.59 5.05
CA GLY A 120 11.66 -9.98 6.37
C GLY A 120 12.32 -8.60 6.34
N LEU A 121 12.64 -8.08 5.15
CA LEU A 121 13.07 -6.70 4.96
C LEU A 121 12.04 -5.71 5.52
N LEU A 122 10.77 -5.99 5.26
CA LEU A 122 9.63 -5.21 5.73
C LEU A 122 8.84 -6.05 6.74
N ASN A 123 8.22 -5.36 7.68
CA ASN A 123 7.52 -5.98 8.78
C ASN A 123 6.22 -5.26 9.04
N GLU A 124 5.15 -6.05 9.16
CA GLU A 124 3.83 -5.56 9.52
C GLU A 124 3.41 -6.17 10.84
N TYR A 125 2.64 -5.41 11.60
CA TYR A 125 2.18 -5.78 12.92
C TYR A 125 0.68 -5.66 12.97
N HIS A 126 0.02 -6.79 13.26
CA HIS A 126 -1.43 -6.90 13.26
C HIS A 126 -1.90 -7.34 14.64
N PRO A 127 -3.03 -6.82 15.17
CA PRO A 127 -3.67 -7.37 16.35
C PRO A 127 -3.98 -8.85 16.12
N ALA A 128 -3.56 -9.69 17.06
CA ALA A 128 -3.96 -11.09 17.10
C ALA A 128 -5.23 -11.21 17.96
N PRO A 129 -6.24 -12.00 17.53
CA PRO A 129 -7.37 -12.28 18.38
C PRO A 129 -6.90 -12.96 19.66
N LEU A 130 -7.54 -12.62 20.78
CA LEU A 130 -7.34 -13.32 22.03
C LEU A 130 -7.60 -14.81 21.79
N ARG A 131 -6.61 -15.66 22.07
CA ARG A 131 -6.85 -17.10 22.20
C ARG A 131 -7.71 -17.29 23.44
N LEU A 132 -9.03 -17.33 23.26
CA LEU A 132 -9.93 -17.76 24.31
C LEU A 132 -9.56 -19.20 24.69
N PRO A 133 -9.36 -19.53 25.98
CA PRO A 133 -9.10 -20.90 26.39
C PRO A 133 -10.26 -21.76 25.91
N HIS A 134 -9.97 -22.84 25.19
CA HIS A 134 -10.97 -23.82 24.79
C HIS A 134 -11.65 -24.34 26.06
N HIS A 135 -12.93 -24.02 26.23
CA HIS A 135 -13.75 -24.61 27.27
C HIS A 135 -13.85 -26.11 26.95
N ARG A 136 -13.03 -26.93 27.62
CA ARG A 136 -13.19 -28.39 27.61
C ARG A 136 -14.61 -28.64 28.11
N GLN A 137 -15.51 -29.06 27.22
CA GLN A 137 -16.81 -29.54 27.65
C GLN A 137 -16.53 -30.77 28.51
N ARG A 138 -16.77 -30.65 29.82
CA ARG A 138 -16.86 -31.81 30.70
C ARG A 138 -18.06 -32.59 30.22
N THR A 139 -17.83 -33.75 29.65
CA THR A 139 -18.87 -34.76 29.43
C THR A 139 -19.56 -35.03 30.76
N PRO A 140 -20.90 -34.94 30.86
CA PRO A 140 -21.59 -35.34 32.08
C PRO A 140 -21.39 -36.85 32.25
N SER A 141 -20.83 -37.24 33.39
CA SER A 141 -20.71 -38.63 33.80
C SER A 141 -22.12 -39.17 34.04
N SER A 142 -22.48 -40.19 33.28
CA SER A 142 -23.72 -40.95 33.41
C SER A 142 -23.88 -41.55 34.82
N ALA A 143 -25.06 -41.32 35.39
CA ALA A 143 -25.85 -42.13 36.32
C ALA A 143 -25.17 -43.14 37.26
N THR A 144 -25.52 -43.05 38.55
CA THR A 144 -25.98 -44.20 39.35
C THR A 144 -27.13 -43.73 40.23
#